data_AF-A0A4V1IU12-F1
#
_entry.id   AF-A0A4V1IU12-F1
#
_cell.length_a   1.000
_cell.length_b   1.000
_cell.length_c   1.000
_cell.angle_alpha   90.00
_cell.angle_beta   90.00
_cell.angle_gamma   90.00
#
_symmetry.space_group_name_H-M   'P 1'
#
loop_
_entity.id
_entity.type
_entity.pdbx_description
1 polymer ?
#
loop_
_entity_poly.entity_id
_entity_poly.type
_entity_poly.pdbx_seq_one_letter_code
_entity_poly.pdbx_strand_id
1 'polypeptide(L)'
;FQSKVVSRIHGELWLRDGQVYLKDTGSSSGTFLNHLRLSPTGKKSRPYPLRDGDVIQLGIDYQGRTEDIYKAVIMKIAISGPMADFQTRRRENPVKFRLALQSLLAASNPDPGIDQPSAAASVDCCICLSGIGPFQALFLAPCSHCYHYKCIRNILEEGYMFLCPLCRQVANLDASVSME
;
A
#
# COMPACT_ATOMS: atom_id res chain seq x y z
N PHE A 1 22.21 23.51 12.12
CA PHE A 1 22.10 22.86 10.79
C PHE A 1 21.52 23.85 9.80
N GLN A 2 22.27 24.23 8.76
CA GLN A 2 21.78 25.13 7.70
C GLN A 2 21.48 24.29 6.45
N SER A 3 20.21 24.05 6.16
CA SER A 3 19.76 23.37 4.95
C SER A 3 18.73 24.23 4.24
N LYS A 4 18.86 24.37 2.92
CA LYS A 4 17.84 24.99 2.05
C LYS A 4 16.76 24.01 1.61
N VAL A 5 16.97 22.71 1.83
CA VAL A 5 16.09 21.63 1.34
C VAL A 5 15.34 20.93 2.47
N VAL A 6 15.68 21.20 3.73
CA VAL A 6 14.98 20.68 4.90
C VAL A 6 14.35 21.83 5.69
N SER A 7 13.03 21.96 5.62
CA SER A 7 12.22 22.88 6.44
C SER A 7 12.43 22.69 7.95
N ARG A 8 12.24 23.77 8.73
CA ARG A 8 12.37 23.76 10.21
C ARG A 8 11.46 22.72 10.88
N ILE A 9 10.23 22.62 10.39
CA ILE A 9 9.26 21.58 10.75
C ILE A 9 8.94 20.87 9.44
N HIS A 10 9.61 19.75 9.19
CA HIS A 10 9.56 19.05 7.90
C HIS A 10 8.58 17.89 7.89
N GLY A 11 8.62 17.10 8.96
CA GLY A 11 7.75 15.97 9.16
C GLY A 11 7.67 15.60 10.63
N GLU A 12 6.63 14.84 10.96
CA GLU A 12 6.33 14.34 12.30
C GLU A 12 6.38 12.82 12.29
N LEU A 13 7.01 12.26 13.31
CA LEU A 13 7.01 10.84 13.63
C LEU A 13 6.30 10.64 14.97
N TRP A 14 5.38 9.69 15.06
CA TRP A 14 4.76 9.34 16.33
C TRP A 14 4.37 7.87 16.37
N LEU A 15 4.29 7.32 17.58
CA LEU A 15 3.78 5.99 17.85
C LEU A 15 2.30 6.11 18.27
N ARG A 16 1.43 5.32 17.66
CA ARG A 16 0.03 5.19 18.07
C ARG A 16 -0.41 3.74 17.90
N ASP A 17 -1.01 3.16 18.95
CA ASP A 17 -1.56 1.80 18.92
C ASP A 17 -0.52 0.74 18.44
N GLY A 18 0.74 0.90 18.85
CA GLY A 18 1.85 0.01 18.45
C GLY A 18 2.38 0.20 17.03
N GLN A 19 1.84 1.15 16.26
CA GLN A 19 2.26 1.47 14.91
C GLN A 19 2.95 2.84 14.86
N VAL A 20 4.15 2.90 14.28
CA VAL A 20 4.85 4.16 14.03
C VAL A 20 4.30 4.80 12.76
N TYR A 21 4.06 6.11 12.77
CA TYR A 21 3.57 6.86 11.63
C TYR A 21 4.51 8.01 11.28
N LEU A 22 4.59 8.32 9.99
CA LEU A 22 5.25 9.48 9.41
C LEU A 22 4.22 10.40 8.75
N LYS A 23 4.42 11.70 8.86
CA LYS A 23 3.61 12.71 8.17
C LYS A 23 4.47 13.88 7.75
N ASP A 24 4.27 14.35 6.52
CA ASP A 24 4.83 15.62 6.05
C ASP A 24 3.99 16.79 6.59
N THR A 25 4.65 17.82 7.14
CA THR A 25 3.99 18.98 7.78
C THR A 25 3.77 20.16 6.82
N GLY A 26 3.86 19.94 5.52
CA GLY A 26 3.83 20.99 4.50
C GLY A 26 5.23 21.45 4.10
N SER A 27 6.17 20.51 3.99
CA SER A 27 7.55 20.82 3.64
C SER A 27 7.67 21.41 2.23
N SER A 28 8.65 22.29 2.04
CA SER A 28 8.87 22.97 0.75
C SER A 28 9.48 22.04 -0.29
N SER A 29 10.44 21.21 0.11
CA SER A 29 11.15 20.29 -0.80
C SER A 29 10.60 18.87 -0.77
N GLY A 30 9.61 18.58 0.08
CA GLY A 30 8.91 17.30 0.16
C GLY A 30 9.57 16.28 1.10
N THR A 31 8.73 15.45 1.73
CA THR A 31 9.11 14.20 2.38
C THR A 31 8.81 13.01 1.48
N PHE A 32 9.68 12.01 1.50
CA PHE A 32 9.56 10.79 0.72
C PHE A 32 9.74 9.57 1.63
N LEU A 33 8.97 8.52 1.37
CA LEU A 33 9.06 7.21 2.03
C LEU A 33 9.25 6.16 0.94
N ASN A 34 10.36 5.42 0.98
CA ASN A 34 10.74 4.43 -0.05
C ASN A 34 10.63 5.02 -1.47
N HIS A 35 11.24 6.19 -1.68
CA HIS A 35 11.20 6.99 -2.91
C HIS A 35 9.82 7.59 -3.29
N LEU A 36 8.75 7.25 -2.57
CA LEU A 36 7.42 7.81 -2.81
C LEU A 36 7.22 9.12 -2.04
N ARG A 37 6.89 10.19 -2.76
CA ARG A 37 6.54 11.48 -2.15
C ARG A 37 5.22 11.41 -1.37
N LEU A 38 5.19 11.93 -0.15
CA LEU A 38 4.02 11.81 0.73
C LEU A 38 2.86 12.76 0.40
N SER A 39 3.17 13.96 -0.10
CA SER A 39 2.21 15.01 -0.44
C SER A 39 2.78 16.01 -1.47
N PRO A 40 1.92 16.82 -2.13
CA PRO A 40 2.36 17.95 -2.94
C PRO A 40 3.12 19.01 -2.12
N THR A 41 3.88 19.87 -2.82
CA THR A 41 4.71 20.91 -2.21
C THR A 41 3.90 21.85 -1.32
N GLY A 42 4.40 22.10 -0.09
CA GLY A 42 3.76 22.99 0.87
C GLY A 42 2.45 22.47 1.46
N LYS A 43 2.01 21.25 1.13
CA LYS A 43 0.79 20.63 1.66
C LYS A 43 1.12 19.53 2.65
N LYS A 44 0.40 19.54 3.78
CA LYS A 44 0.47 18.47 4.78
C LYS A 44 0.04 17.14 4.17
N SER A 45 0.72 16.06 4.53
CA SER A 45 0.29 14.73 4.15
C SER A 45 -0.69 14.16 5.16
N ARG A 46 -1.36 13.05 4.78
CA ARG A 46 -1.95 12.13 5.75
C ARG A 46 -0.85 11.37 6.51
N PRO A 47 -1.16 10.73 7.65
CA PRO A 47 -0.25 9.76 8.28
C PRO A 47 0.06 8.56 7.37
N TYR A 48 1.32 8.15 7.33
CA TYR A 48 1.82 6.95 6.66
C TYR A 48 2.41 6.00 7.69
N PRO A 49 1.94 4.75 7.78
CA PRO A 49 2.55 3.78 8.68
C PRO A 49 3.97 3.45 8.21
N LEU A 50 4.91 3.41 9.15
CA LEU A 50 6.29 2.99 8.93
C LEU A 50 6.52 1.53 9.33
N ARG A 51 7.47 0.90 8.67
CA ARG A 51 7.95 -0.45 8.95
C ARG A 51 9.44 -0.44 9.20
N ASP A 52 9.91 -1.50 9.85
CA ASP A 52 11.34 -1.74 9.96
C ASP A 52 11.98 -1.83 8.58
N GLY A 53 13.12 -1.16 8.41
CA GLY A 53 13.85 -1.10 7.15
C GLY A 53 13.40 -0.02 6.17
N ASP A 54 12.31 0.70 6.42
CA ASP A 54 11.83 1.78 5.56
C ASP A 54 12.87 2.91 5.43
N VAL A 55 12.93 3.54 4.26
CA VAL A 55 13.82 4.67 3.97
C VAL A 55 13.01 5.96 3.90
N ILE A 56 13.34 6.93 4.74
CA ILE A 56 12.79 8.28 4.70
C ILE A 56 13.81 9.21 4.04
N GLN A 57 13.34 10.03 3.10
CA GLN A 57 14.11 11.12 2.53
C GLN A 57 13.41 12.46 2.79
N LEU A 58 14.18 13.43 3.28
CA LEU A 58 13.74 14.80 3.52
C LEU A 58 14.40 15.72 2.50
N GLY A 59 13.56 16.37 1.69
CA GLY A 59 13.96 17.22 0.60
C GLY A 59 14.49 16.47 -0.63
N ILE A 60 14.95 17.26 -1.59
CA ILE A 60 15.63 16.83 -2.81
C ILE A 60 16.94 17.63 -2.91
N ASP A 61 17.92 17.09 -3.61
CA ASP A 61 19.17 17.82 -3.86
C ASP A 61 18.88 19.12 -4.62
N TYR A 62 19.49 20.21 -4.15
CA TYR A 62 19.36 21.54 -4.74
C TYR A 62 20.73 22.15 -4.94
N GLN A 63 21.04 22.49 -6.19
CA GLN A 63 22.23 23.27 -6.54
C GLN A 63 21.84 24.75 -6.65
N GLY A 64 22.47 25.59 -5.84
CA GLY A 64 22.31 27.03 -5.90
C GLY A 64 22.93 27.64 -7.16
N ARG A 65 22.69 28.94 -7.37
CA ARG A 65 23.38 29.71 -8.41
C ARG A 65 24.85 29.98 -8.05
N THR A 66 25.13 30.14 -6.76
CA THR A 66 26.47 30.01 -6.19
C THR A 66 26.73 28.53 -5.98
N GLU A 67 27.96 28.05 -6.17
CA GLU A 67 28.37 26.61 -6.25
C GLU A 67 28.00 25.72 -5.04
N ASP A 68 27.24 26.23 -4.08
CA ASP A 68 26.69 25.52 -2.94
C ASP A 68 25.68 24.45 -3.37
N ILE A 69 25.97 23.20 -2.99
CA ILE A 69 25.09 22.05 -3.17
C ILE A 69 24.46 21.71 -1.82
N TYR A 70 23.13 21.78 -1.75
CA TYR A 70 22.35 21.38 -0.58
C TYR A 70 21.74 20.02 -0.83
N LYS A 71 22.23 18.99 -0.12
CA LYS A 71 21.76 17.62 -0.30
C LYS A 71 20.54 17.29 0.55
N ALA A 72 19.70 16.40 0.03
CA ALA A 72 18.63 15.76 0.77
C ALA A 72 19.20 14.95 1.94
N VAL A 73 18.38 14.78 2.98
CA VAL A 73 18.72 13.90 4.10
C VAL A 73 18.00 12.57 3.88
N ILE A 74 18.75 11.48 3.76
CA ILE A 74 18.22 10.13 3.61
C ILE A 74 18.55 9.33 4.86
N MET A 75 17.55 8.68 5.45
CA MET A 75 17.70 7.88 6.65
C MET A 75 16.93 6.58 6.53
N LYS A 76 17.53 5.48 6.98
CA LYS A 76 16.87 4.18 7.11
C LYS A 76 16.34 4.04 8.53
N ILE A 77 15.09 3.63 8.66
CA ILE A 77 14.40 3.46 9.94
C ILE A 77 14.59 2.02 10.41
N ALA A 78 15.15 1.88 11.60
CA ALA A 78 15.17 0.62 12.34
C ALA A 78 14.15 0.72 13.47
N ILE A 79 13.20 -0.22 13.52
CA ILE A 79 12.19 -0.31 14.58
C ILE A 79 12.46 -1.58 15.37
N SER A 80 13.19 -1.45 16.47
CA SER A 80 13.58 -2.56 17.35
C SER A 80 12.75 -2.53 18.63
N GLY A 81 11.85 -3.50 18.78
CA GLY A 81 11.04 -3.74 19.98
C GLY A 81 10.39 -5.13 19.85
N PRO A 82 9.60 -5.60 20.83
CA PRO A 82 8.75 -6.77 20.66
C PRO A 82 7.61 -6.44 19.67
N MET A 83 7.98 -6.18 18.41
CA MET A 83 7.12 -5.83 17.28
C MET A 83 6.46 -7.09 16.68
N ALA A 84 6.77 -8.27 17.23
CA ALA A 84 6.34 -9.58 16.76
C ALA A 84 4.83 -9.84 16.90
N ASP A 85 4.09 -9.04 17.68
CA ASP A 85 2.68 -9.36 17.99
C ASP A 85 1.62 -8.47 17.32
N PHE A 86 1.95 -7.31 16.75
CA PHE A 86 0.93 -6.36 16.26
C PHE A 86 0.82 -6.21 14.73
N GLN A 87 1.92 -6.29 13.96
CA GLN A 87 1.85 -6.15 12.49
C GLN A 87 1.45 -7.46 11.78
N THR A 88 1.62 -8.60 12.43
CA THR A 88 1.36 -9.95 11.90
C THR A 88 0.00 -10.53 12.29
N ARG A 89 -0.85 -9.79 13.02
CA ARG A 89 -2.25 -10.20 13.25
C ARG A 89 -3.25 -9.19 12.70
N ARG A 90 -3.22 -8.93 11.37
CA ARG A 90 -4.51 -9.10 10.68
C ARG A 90 -4.82 -10.58 10.90
N ARG A 91 -5.60 -10.91 11.93
CA ARG A 91 -6.03 -12.27 12.21
C ARG A 91 -6.53 -12.81 10.88
N GLU A 92 -5.77 -13.71 10.27
CA GLU A 92 -6.21 -14.45 9.11
C GLU A 92 -7.53 -15.05 9.56
N ASN A 93 -8.61 -14.59 8.95
CA ASN A 93 -9.92 -15.12 9.21
C ASN A 93 -10.22 -16.02 8.01
N PRO A 94 -9.71 -17.27 8.01
CA PRO A 94 -9.90 -18.18 6.89
C PRO A 94 -11.37 -18.38 6.57
N VAL A 95 -12.25 -18.25 7.58
CA VAL A 95 -13.71 -18.29 7.39
C VAL A 95 -14.18 -17.08 6.56
N LYS A 96 -13.77 -15.85 6.90
CA LYS A 96 -14.14 -14.65 6.15
C LYS A 96 -13.57 -14.68 4.72
N PHE A 97 -12.36 -15.19 4.54
CA PHE A 97 -11.76 -15.37 3.22
C PHE A 97 -12.55 -16.40 2.39
N ARG A 98 -12.85 -17.57 2.96
CA ARG A 98 -13.67 -18.60 2.30
C ARG A 98 -15.04 -18.10 1.91
N LEU A 99 -15.72 -17.36 2.79
CA LEU A 99 -17.04 -16.77 2.49
C LEU A 99 -16.97 -15.77 1.34
N ALA A 100 -15.98 -14.86 1.35
CA ALA A 100 -15.78 -13.90 0.26
C ALA A 100 -15.44 -14.59 -1.08
N LEU A 101 -14.63 -15.66 -1.03
CA LEU A 101 -14.29 -16.46 -2.20
C LEU A 101 -15.51 -17.21 -2.75
N GLN A 102 -16.36 -17.76 -1.88
CA GLN A 102 -17.60 -18.44 -2.27
C GLN A 102 -18.58 -17.46 -2.94
N SER A 103 -18.70 -16.23 -2.42
CA SER A 103 -19.48 -15.17 -3.06
C SER A 103 -18.92 -14.79 -4.44
N LEU A 104 -17.60 -14.66 -4.57
CA LEU A 104 -16.92 -14.43 -5.85
C LEU A 104 -17.24 -15.50 -6.89
N LEU A 105 -17.08 -16.77 -6.51
CA LEU A 105 -17.30 -17.91 -7.40
C LEU A 105 -18.76 -18.00 -7.86
N ALA A 106 -19.72 -17.71 -6.96
CA ALA A 106 -21.13 -17.66 -7.29
C ALA A 106 -21.47 -16.50 -8.24
N ALA A 107 -20.81 -15.35 -8.12
CA ALA A 107 -21.02 -14.21 -9.01
C ALA A 107 -20.38 -14.41 -10.40
N SER A 108 -19.30 -15.20 -10.50
CA SER A 108 -18.56 -15.42 -11.75
C SER A 108 -19.04 -16.61 -12.58
N ASN A 109 -19.74 -17.59 -11.97
CA ASN A 109 -20.23 -18.80 -12.65
C ASN A 109 -21.76 -18.75 -12.88
N PRO A 110 -22.25 -18.93 -14.12
CA PRO A 110 -23.67 -18.86 -14.45
C PRO A 110 -24.50 -20.11 -14.07
N ASP A 111 -23.86 -21.19 -13.60
CA ASP A 111 -24.54 -22.41 -13.15
C ASP A 111 -24.31 -22.63 -11.64
N PRO A 112 -25.07 -21.96 -10.77
CA PRO A 112 -25.10 -22.32 -9.37
C PRO A 112 -25.98 -23.56 -9.29
N GLY A 113 -25.37 -24.72 -8.99
CA GLY A 113 -26.16 -25.92 -8.68
C GLY A 113 -27.33 -25.55 -7.76
N ILE A 114 -28.52 -25.97 -8.19
CA ILE A 114 -29.81 -25.71 -7.55
C ILE A 114 -29.68 -26.03 -6.05
N ASP A 115 -30.12 -25.11 -5.18
CA ASP A 115 -30.26 -25.23 -3.70
C ASP A 115 -29.37 -24.37 -2.79
N GLN A 116 -29.02 -23.11 -3.15
CA GLN A 116 -28.60 -22.13 -2.12
C GLN A 116 -29.22 -20.73 -2.29
N PRO A 117 -29.54 -20.01 -1.18
CA PRO A 117 -30.17 -18.70 -1.24
C PRO A 117 -29.24 -17.69 -1.90
N SER A 118 -29.74 -17.07 -2.97
CA SER A 118 -29.12 -16.00 -3.73
C SER A 118 -29.07 -14.69 -2.94
N ALA A 119 -28.25 -14.65 -1.89
CA ALA A 119 -27.70 -13.36 -1.46
C ALA A 119 -26.66 -12.98 -2.52
N ALA A 120 -27.08 -12.20 -3.52
CA ALA A 120 -26.22 -11.65 -4.57
C ALA A 120 -25.15 -10.73 -3.96
N ALA A 121 -24.13 -11.32 -3.37
CA ALA A 121 -22.94 -10.63 -2.90
C ALA A 121 -22.12 -10.28 -4.14
N SER A 122 -22.40 -9.11 -4.72
CA SER A 122 -21.58 -8.57 -5.80
C SER A 122 -20.20 -8.23 -5.26
N VAL A 123 -19.15 -8.72 -5.93
CA VAL A 123 -17.79 -8.31 -5.63
C VAL A 123 -17.39 -7.22 -6.59
N ASP A 124 -17.10 -6.04 -6.03
CA ASP A 124 -16.79 -4.86 -6.83
C ASP A 124 -15.29 -4.74 -7.11
N CYS A 125 -14.98 -4.32 -8.33
CA CYS A 125 -13.61 -3.94 -8.68
C CYS A 125 -13.22 -2.67 -7.93
N CYS A 126 -12.13 -2.76 -7.18
CA CYS A 126 -11.58 -1.69 -6.36
C CYS A 126 -11.01 -0.48 -7.14
N ILE A 127 -10.97 -0.54 -8.47
CA ILE A 127 -10.48 0.53 -9.35
C ILE A 127 -11.64 1.24 -10.04
N CYS A 128 -12.56 0.49 -10.66
CA CYS A 128 -13.68 1.08 -11.40
C CYS A 128 -15.02 1.08 -10.62
N LEU A 129 -15.04 0.51 -9.42
CA LEU A 129 -16.21 0.41 -8.52
C LEU A 129 -17.42 -0.29 -9.14
N SER A 130 -17.21 -1.07 -10.20
CA SER A 130 -18.26 -1.85 -10.86
C SER A 130 -18.19 -3.30 -10.39
N GLY A 131 -19.35 -3.94 -10.26
CA GLY A 131 -19.46 -5.36 -9.98
C GLY A 131 -18.73 -6.19 -11.04
N ILE A 132 -17.97 -7.18 -10.57
CA ILE A 132 -17.32 -8.17 -11.43
C ILE A 132 -18.36 -9.26 -11.73
N GLY A 133 -18.76 -9.36 -12.99
CA GLY A 133 -19.78 -10.30 -13.45
C GLY A 133 -19.23 -11.57 -14.12
N PRO A 134 -20.12 -12.48 -14.55
CA PRO A 134 -19.74 -13.67 -15.28
C PRO A 134 -18.90 -13.37 -16.53
N PHE A 135 -17.97 -14.27 -16.85
CA PHE A 135 -17.07 -14.16 -18.01
C PHE A 135 -16.11 -12.95 -18.00
N GLN A 136 -15.94 -12.27 -16.86
CA GLN A 136 -14.95 -11.21 -16.71
C GLN A 136 -13.71 -11.72 -15.97
N ALA A 137 -12.53 -11.54 -16.58
CA ALA A 137 -11.27 -11.90 -15.94
C ALA A 137 -11.01 -11.01 -14.71
N LEU A 138 -10.62 -11.63 -13.60
CA LEU A 138 -10.38 -10.96 -12.32
C LEU A 138 -8.99 -11.29 -11.76
N PHE A 139 -8.48 -10.41 -10.90
CA PHE A 139 -7.31 -10.61 -10.08
C PHE A 139 -7.68 -10.39 -8.60
N LEU A 140 -7.43 -11.41 -7.77
CA LEU A 140 -7.58 -11.34 -6.32
C LEU A 140 -6.19 -11.16 -5.70
N ALA A 141 -5.93 -9.99 -5.14
CA ALA A 141 -4.63 -9.68 -4.54
C ALA A 141 -4.42 -10.46 -3.22
N PRO A 142 -3.15 -10.68 -2.78
CA PRO A 142 -2.85 -11.30 -1.48
C PRO A 142 -3.42 -10.55 -0.26
N CYS A 143 -3.77 -9.29 -0.45
CA CYS A 143 -4.46 -8.45 0.52
C CYS A 143 -6.00 -8.60 0.53
N SER A 144 -6.53 -9.54 -0.26
CA SER A 144 -7.95 -9.84 -0.50
C SER A 144 -8.76 -8.75 -1.22
N HIS A 145 -8.11 -7.76 -1.84
CA HIS A 145 -8.80 -6.80 -2.71
C HIS A 145 -8.97 -7.37 -4.13
N CYS A 146 -10.10 -7.07 -4.75
CA CYS A 146 -10.52 -7.63 -6.03
C CYS A 146 -10.46 -6.58 -7.15
N TYR A 147 -10.01 -7.01 -8.33
CA TYR A 147 -9.87 -6.15 -9.49
C TYR A 147 -10.33 -6.87 -10.75
N HIS A 148 -10.93 -6.16 -11.70
CA HIS A 148 -10.92 -6.63 -13.08
C HIS A 148 -9.48 -6.74 -13.55
N TYR A 149 -9.14 -7.82 -14.26
CA TYR A 149 -7.82 -7.98 -14.87
C TYR A 149 -7.47 -6.76 -15.73
N LYS A 150 -8.40 -6.31 -16.57
CA LYS A 150 -8.27 -5.08 -17.39
C LYS A 150 -7.89 -3.85 -16.56
N CYS A 151 -8.45 -3.67 -15.37
CA CYS A 151 -8.22 -2.49 -14.54
C CYS A 151 -6.87 -2.51 -13.83
N ILE A 152 -6.38 -3.70 -13.47
CA ILE A 152 -5.12 -3.85 -12.74
C ILE A 152 -3.93 -4.21 -13.64
N ARG A 153 -4.17 -4.56 -14.91
CA ARG A 153 -3.16 -5.10 -15.85
C ARG A 153 -1.85 -4.34 -15.85
N ASN A 154 -1.90 -3.01 -15.99
CA ASN A 154 -0.70 -2.18 -16.06
C ASN A 154 0.18 -2.33 -14.80
N ILE A 155 -0.43 -2.50 -13.62
CA ILE A 155 0.29 -2.67 -12.35
C ILE A 155 0.88 -4.09 -12.25
N LEU A 156 0.20 -5.10 -12.81
CA LEU A 156 0.71 -6.47 -12.84
C LEU A 156 1.87 -6.65 -13.83
N GLU A 157 1.89 -5.87 -14.91
CA GLU A 157 2.93 -5.93 -15.95
C GLU A 157 4.22 -5.19 -15.54
N GLU A 158 4.22 -4.37 -14.48
CA GLU A 158 5.39 -3.62 -14.00
C GLU A 158 6.46 -4.51 -13.33
N GLY A 159 6.10 -5.71 -12.87
CA GLY A 159 7.03 -6.69 -12.31
C GLY A 159 6.41 -7.58 -11.23
N TYR A 160 7.24 -8.45 -10.65
CA TYR A 160 6.79 -9.42 -9.64
C TYR A 160 6.44 -8.79 -8.28
N MET A 161 6.89 -7.57 -8.02
CA MET A 161 6.60 -6.84 -6.79
C MET A 161 5.29 -6.07 -6.94
N PHE A 162 4.18 -6.72 -6.63
CA PHE A 162 2.85 -6.13 -6.69
C PHE A 162 2.61 -5.17 -5.53
N LEU A 163 2.26 -3.92 -5.83
CA LEU A 163 1.76 -2.93 -4.87
C LEU A 163 0.25 -2.76 -5.04
N CYS A 164 -0.53 -3.15 -4.03
CA CYS A 164 -1.99 -2.97 -4.06
C CYS A 164 -2.37 -1.47 -4.15
N PRO A 165 -3.14 -1.03 -5.16
CA PRO A 165 -3.52 0.39 -5.28
C PRO A 165 -4.45 0.87 -4.17
N LEU A 166 -5.13 -0.06 -3.48
CA LEU A 166 -6.11 0.29 -2.45
C LEU A 166 -5.49 0.33 -1.05
N CYS A 167 -4.85 -0.75 -0.62
CA CYS A 167 -4.27 -0.85 0.72
C CYS A 167 -2.75 -0.72 0.78
N ARG A 168 -2.07 -0.64 -0.38
CA ARG A 168 -0.60 -0.49 -0.49
C ARG A 168 0.20 -1.64 0.13
N GLN A 169 -0.42 -2.78 0.35
CA GLN A 169 0.30 -4.01 0.66
C GLN A 169 1.16 -4.38 -0.56
N VAL A 170 2.44 -4.60 -0.30
CA VAL A 170 3.39 -5.15 -1.27
C VAL A 170 3.39 -6.67 -1.15
N ALA A 171 3.37 -7.37 -2.28
CA ALA A 171 3.50 -8.82 -2.34
C ALA A 171 4.42 -9.21 -3.50
N ASN A 172 5.29 -10.20 -3.27
CA ASN A 172 6.03 -10.84 -4.35
C ASN A 172 5.13 -11.91 -5.00
N LEU A 173 4.68 -11.67 -6.23
CA LEU A 173 3.83 -12.58 -6.99
C LEU A 173 4.58 -13.82 -7.50
N ASP A 174 5.92 -13.80 -7.50
CA ASP A 174 6.78 -14.92 -7.90
C ASP A 174 7.32 -15.70 -6.68
N ALA A 175 6.81 -15.41 -5.48
CA ALA A 175 7.20 -16.15 -4.28
C ALA A 175 6.78 -17.62 -4.39
N SER A 176 7.62 -18.51 -3.86
CA SER A 176 7.33 -19.94 -3.80
C SER A 176 6.02 -20.22 -3.05
N VAL A 177 5.16 -21.05 -3.64
CA VAL A 177 3.85 -21.41 -3.07
C VAL A 177 3.93 -22.69 -2.22
N SER A 178 5.10 -23.35 -2.16
CA SER A 178 5.32 -24.54 -1.35
C SER A 178 5.17 -24.24 0.14
N MET A 179 4.46 -25.10 0.87
CA MET A 179 4.22 -24.99 2.31
C MET A 179 5.10 -25.95 3.13
N GLU A 180 6.23 -26.39 2.56
CA GLU A 180 7.19 -27.33 3.20
C GLU A 180 8.19 -26.61 4.10
#